data_AF-A0A8H4FQS2-F1
#
_entry.id   AF-A0A8H4FQS2-F1
#
_cell.length_a   1.000
_cell.length_b   1.000
_cell.length_c   1.000
_cell.angle_alpha   90.00
_cell.angle_beta   90.00
_cell.angle_gamma   90.00
#
_symmetry.space_group_name_H-M   'P 1'
#
loop_
_entity.id
_entity.type
_entity.pdbx_description
1 polymer ?
#
loop_
_entity_poly.entity_id
_entity_poly.type
_entity_poly.pdbx_seq_one_letter_code
_entity_poly.pdbx_strand_id
1 'polypeptide(L)'
;MNGSSTRGLSVIPGSFHGPLVFSDVPLSFMMGVDPKTGVVVDAHHPLLGTSVKGKVLAIPCGRGSCSGSGALLELILTGNAPSALIFQEPEMILTLGVMVADTMFDRRIPVIFLQGKKDFEKLRWASEVDISDKQLLILPNQVALPLDPRSTRGISLSTSDEKVLSGRGGEASRIAMEIIVAFAALQGAKCLVDVSQVHIDACAYNGKSSLHVPEHLLSLGGQFVVPSTCNSLNVDRLRWKELGTDSEAVIIGDKIGEAYLKLGAKLSFTCAPYLLDSKPKAGEQVGWSESNAVVFVNSVLGAHTQKYPDYLDVFIALTGRAPYAGCHTPEGRKPKIIIEVPQLPGRDQSLFPLLGYYIGDIVGGKIPFIVGMEKTNTTGLG
;
A
#
# COMPACT_ATOMS: atom_id res chain seq x y z
N MET A 1 -27.49 1.90 27.51
CA MET A 1 -28.00 2.16 26.16
C MET A 1 -27.13 3.23 25.52
N ASN A 2 -26.35 2.86 24.51
CA ASN A 2 -25.83 3.77 23.49
C ASN A 2 -25.76 2.90 22.23
N GLY A 3 -26.82 2.96 21.42
CA GLY A 3 -26.85 2.33 20.11
C GLY A 3 -25.80 3.02 19.25
N SER A 4 -24.60 2.44 19.15
CA SER A 4 -23.67 2.78 18.09
C SER A 4 -24.36 2.36 16.79
N SER A 5 -25.00 3.32 16.11
CA SER A 5 -25.32 3.15 14.71
C SER A 5 -23.98 2.91 14.02
N THR A 6 -23.74 1.71 13.50
CA THR A 6 -22.60 1.48 12.61
C THR A 6 -22.76 2.44 11.42
N ARG A 7 -21.71 3.24 11.15
CA ARG A 7 -21.69 4.25 10.07
C ARG A 7 -20.60 3.89 9.08
N GLY A 8 -20.82 4.16 7.79
CA GLY A 8 -19.75 4.08 6.82
C GLY A 8 -18.84 5.31 6.91
N LEU A 9 -17.62 5.17 6.43
CA LEU A 9 -16.66 6.26 6.27
C LEU A 9 -16.49 6.53 4.78
N SER A 10 -16.73 7.77 4.36
CA SER A 10 -16.33 8.28 3.06
C SER A 10 -14.85 8.66 3.12
N VAL A 11 -14.00 7.73 2.70
CA VAL A 11 -12.53 7.85 2.75
C VAL A 11 -12.05 8.82 1.68
N ILE A 12 -12.54 8.61 0.45
CA ILE A 12 -12.39 9.52 -0.68
C ILE A 12 -13.81 9.88 -1.15
N PRO A 13 -14.20 11.17 -1.06
CA PRO A 13 -15.55 11.61 -1.39
C PRO A 13 -15.84 11.52 -2.89
N GLY A 14 -17.10 11.62 -3.26
CA GLY A 14 -17.57 11.58 -4.63
C GLY A 14 -18.94 10.91 -4.75
N SER A 15 -19.45 10.90 -5.98
CA SER A 15 -20.74 10.30 -6.30
C SER A 15 -20.63 9.32 -7.46
N PHE A 16 -21.41 8.25 -7.39
CA PHE A 16 -21.53 7.29 -8.47
C PHE A 16 -22.78 6.44 -8.27
N HIS A 17 -23.54 6.24 -9.34
CA HIS A 17 -24.66 5.30 -9.37
C HIS A 17 -24.39 4.25 -10.44
N GLY A 18 -24.55 2.97 -10.09
CA GLY A 18 -24.38 1.90 -11.06
C GLY A 18 -24.31 0.50 -10.46
N PRO A 19 -24.00 -0.50 -11.31
CA PRO A 19 -23.99 -1.90 -10.93
C PRO A 19 -22.93 -2.22 -9.89
N LEU A 20 -23.30 -3.11 -8.97
CA LEU A 20 -22.42 -3.63 -7.93
C LEU A 20 -21.81 -4.97 -8.33
N VAL A 21 -20.50 -5.10 -8.13
CA VAL A 21 -19.77 -6.37 -8.10
C VAL A 21 -19.36 -6.63 -6.65
N PHE A 22 -19.89 -7.70 -6.06
CA PHE A 22 -19.65 -8.06 -4.67
C PHE A 22 -18.86 -9.37 -4.57
N SER A 23 -17.92 -9.43 -3.62
CA SER A 23 -17.27 -10.66 -3.18
C SER A 23 -17.02 -10.58 -1.68
N ASP A 24 -17.12 -11.71 -0.97
CA ASP A 24 -16.65 -11.87 0.41
C ASP A 24 -15.21 -12.43 0.50
N VAL A 25 -14.55 -12.56 -0.66
CA VAL A 25 -13.13 -12.93 -0.78
C VAL A 25 -12.31 -11.68 -1.15
N PRO A 26 -11.16 -11.43 -0.48
CA PRO A 26 -10.23 -10.37 -0.86
C PRO A 26 -9.67 -10.55 -2.28
N LEU A 27 -9.49 -9.44 -3.00
CA LEU A 27 -9.02 -9.44 -4.39
C LEU A 27 -7.62 -8.81 -4.51
N SER A 28 -6.75 -9.42 -5.31
CA SER A 28 -5.46 -8.82 -5.68
C SER A 28 -5.58 -8.04 -6.97
N PHE A 29 -5.07 -6.80 -6.99
CA PHE A 29 -5.09 -5.96 -8.19
C PHE A 29 -3.86 -6.13 -9.08
N MET A 30 -2.69 -6.45 -8.51
CA MET A 30 -1.44 -6.57 -9.29
C MET A 30 -1.45 -7.75 -10.27
N MET A 31 -1.96 -8.91 -9.85
CA MET A 31 -2.00 -10.13 -10.67
C MET A 31 -3.41 -10.74 -10.78
N GLY A 32 -4.39 -10.19 -10.05
CA GLY A 32 -5.75 -10.72 -10.05
C GLY A 32 -6.72 -9.96 -10.94
N VAL A 33 -6.34 -8.76 -11.43
CA VAL A 33 -7.13 -7.97 -12.38
C VAL A 33 -6.25 -7.61 -13.57
N ASP A 34 -6.71 -7.92 -14.78
CA ASP A 34 -5.99 -7.55 -16.00
C ASP A 34 -6.04 -6.02 -16.19
N PRO A 35 -4.89 -5.33 -16.20
CA PRO A 35 -4.83 -3.87 -16.32
C PRO A 35 -5.39 -3.35 -17.66
N LYS A 36 -5.43 -4.17 -18.71
CA LYS A 36 -5.91 -3.77 -20.04
C LYS A 36 -7.42 -3.84 -20.20
N THR A 37 -8.08 -4.69 -19.42
CA THR A 37 -9.51 -5.01 -19.59
C THR A 37 -10.34 -4.75 -18.34
N GLY A 38 -9.72 -4.67 -17.17
CA GLY A 38 -10.41 -4.62 -15.87
C GLY A 38 -11.12 -5.94 -15.53
N VAL A 39 -10.77 -7.04 -16.18
CA VAL A 39 -11.34 -8.37 -15.90
C VAL A 39 -10.56 -9.05 -14.79
N VAL A 40 -11.27 -9.66 -13.84
CA VAL A 40 -10.64 -10.51 -12.82
C VAL A 40 -10.10 -11.79 -13.48
N VAL A 41 -8.80 -12.01 -13.37
CA VAL A 41 -8.07 -13.15 -13.98
C VAL A 41 -7.50 -14.11 -12.95
N ASP A 42 -7.68 -13.82 -11.66
CA ASP A 42 -7.30 -14.72 -10.58
C ASP A 42 -8.11 -16.02 -10.62
N ALA A 43 -7.44 -17.13 -10.97
CA ALA A 43 -8.05 -18.43 -11.16
C ALA A 43 -8.74 -18.99 -9.90
N HIS A 44 -8.39 -18.49 -8.71
CA HIS A 44 -8.94 -18.95 -7.44
C HIS A 44 -9.98 -18.00 -6.86
N HIS A 45 -10.26 -16.88 -7.52
CA HIS A 45 -11.20 -15.88 -7.02
C HIS A 45 -12.62 -16.14 -7.53
N PRO A 46 -13.68 -16.00 -6.70
CA PRO A 46 -15.07 -16.18 -7.13
C PRO A 46 -15.51 -15.26 -8.27
N LEU A 47 -14.84 -14.13 -8.44
CA LEU A 47 -15.12 -13.16 -9.50
C LEU A 47 -14.39 -13.46 -10.83
N LEU A 48 -13.68 -14.57 -10.98
CA LEU A 48 -12.97 -14.92 -12.22
C LEU A 48 -13.86 -14.68 -13.47
N GLY A 49 -13.33 -13.96 -14.45
CA GLY A 49 -14.02 -13.59 -15.70
C GLY A 49 -14.98 -12.38 -15.57
N THR A 50 -15.18 -11.86 -14.36
CA THR A 50 -16.01 -10.67 -14.13
C THR A 50 -15.20 -9.40 -14.37
N SER A 51 -15.71 -8.49 -15.22
CA SER A 51 -15.15 -7.15 -15.34
C SER A 51 -15.58 -6.25 -14.19
N VAL A 52 -14.62 -5.56 -13.58
CA VAL A 52 -14.84 -4.51 -12.57
C VAL A 52 -14.93 -3.11 -13.18
N LYS A 53 -14.53 -2.97 -14.46
CA LYS A 53 -14.51 -1.70 -15.19
C LYS A 53 -15.88 -1.01 -15.17
N GLY A 54 -15.91 0.25 -14.72
CA GLY A 54 -17.12 1.07 -14.77
C GLY A 54 -18.20 0.69 -13.74
N LYS A 55 -17.88 -0.19 -12.78
CA LYS A 55 -18.82 -0.70 -11.76
C LYS A 55 -18.38 -0.30 -10.36
N VAL A 56 -19.25 -0.49 -9.38
CA VAL A 56 -18.84 -0.44 -7.96
C VAL A 56 -18.31 -1.81 -7.56
N LEU A 57 -17.10 -1.87 -7.00
CA LEU A 57 -16.54 -3.10 -6.46
C LEU A 57 -16.59 -3.08 -4.92
N ALA A 58 -17.27 -4.05 -4.34
CA ALA A 58 -17.30 -4.30 -2.90
C ALA A 58 -16.56 -5.59 -2.55
N ILE A 59 -15.46 -5.48 -1.80
CA ILE A 59 -14.64 -6.61 -1.32
C ILE A 59 -14.22 -6.38 0.14
N PRO A 60 -13.83 -7.41 0.91
CA PRO A 60 -13.46 -7.20 2.30
C PRO A 60 -12.27 -6.24 2.44
N CYS A 61 -11.23 -6.50 1.65
CA CYS A 61 -10.01 -5.70 1.51
C CYS A 61 -9.27 -6.13 0.23
N GLY A 62 -8.21 -5.39 -0.13
CA GLY A 62 -7.24 -5.86 -1.10
C GLY A 62 -6.34 -6.97 -0.51
N ARG A 63 -5.77 -7.83 -1.36
CA ARG A 63 -4.71 -8.77 -0.96
C ARG A 63 -3.48 -8.68 -1.87
N GLY A 64 -2.29 -8.90 -1.30
CA GLY A 64 -1.03 -8.91 -2.05
C GLY A 64 0.04 -7.97 -1.50
N SER A 65 1.00 -7.61 -2.36
CA SER A 65 2.13 -6.74 -2.01
C SER A 65 1.74 -5.25 -1.97
N CYS A 66 2.73 -4.43 -1.61
CA CYS A 66 2.66 -2.97 -1.58
C CYS A 66 2.28 -2.36 -2.95
N SER A 67 2.55 -3.06 -4.05
CA SER A 67 2.30 -2.60 -5.42
C SER A 67 0.84 -2.61 -5.88
N GLY A 68 -0.09 -3.02 -5.01
CA GLY A 68 -1.52 -2.89 -5.28
C GLY A 68 -1.95 -1.44 -5.57
N SER A 69 -1.30 -0.45 -4.95
CA SER A 69 -1.55 0.98 -5.22
C SER A 69 -1.21 1.34 -6.67
N GLY A 70 -0.06 0.87 -7.17
CA GLY A 70 0.38 1.04 -8.55
C GLY A 70 -0.52 0.35 -9.56
N ALA A 71 -0.93 -0.89 -9.28
CA ALA A 71 -1.83 -1.63 -10.15
C ALA A 71 -3.21 -0.96 -10.28
N LEU A 72 -3.78 -0.47 -9.17
CA LEU A 72 -5.03 0.28 -9.22
C LEU A 72 -4.87 1.63 -9.93
N LEU A 73 -3.76 2.34 -9.69
CA LEU A 73 -3.46 3.58 -10.40
C LEU A 73 -3.43 3.36 -11.92
N GLU A 74 -2.76 2.30 -12.39
CA GLU A 74 -2.74 1.93 -13.82
C GLU A 74 -4.15 1.74 -14.38
N LEU A 75 -5.00 0.98 -13.67
CA LEU A 75 -6.39 0.78 -14.06
C LEU A 75 -7.16 2.09 -14.14
N ILE A 76 -6.94 3.02 -13.21
CA ILE A 76 -7.62 4.32 -13.20
C ILE A 76 -7.17 5.16 -14.40
N LEU A 77 -5.86 5.27 -14.63
CA LEU A 77 -5.31 6.08 -15.72
C LEU A 77 -5.63 5.52 -17.11
N THR A 78 -5.81 4.21 -17.23
CA THR A 78 -6.21 3.54 -18.47
C THR A 78 -7.73 3.45 -18.68
N GLY A 79 -8.53 3.90 -17.70
CA GLY A 79 -10.00 3.87 -17.79
C GLY A 79 -10.59 2.46 -17.67
N ASN A 80 -9.89 1.55 -16.98
CA ASN A 80 -10.28 0.16 -16.76
C ASN A 80 -10.62 -0.15 -15.29
N ALA A 81 -10.51 0.83 -14.38
CA ALA A 81 -10.81 0.67 -12.96
C ALA A 81 -12.32 0.53 -12.66
N PRO A 82 -12.66 0.03 -11.46
CA PRO A 82 -13.95 0.31 -10.85
C PRO A 82 -14.23 1.82 -10.79
N SER A 83 -15.49 2.21 -10.90
CA SER A 83 -15.93 3.59 -10.72
C SER A 83 -16.05 3.99 -9.25
N ALA A 84 -16.13 3.02 -8.34
CA ALA A 84 -16.08 3.22 -6.90
C ALA A 84 -15.63 1.94 -6.18
N LEU A 85 -15.07 2.09 -4.98
CA LEU A 85 -14.61 1.00 -4.13
C LEU A 85 -15.33 1.03 -2.78
N ILE A 86 -15.75 -0.15 -2.30
CA ILE A 86 -16.32 -0.33 -0.97
C ILE A 86 -15.54 -1.44 -0.26
N PHE A 87 -14.98 -1.13 0.91
CA PHE A 87 -14.22 -2.07 1.73
C PHE A 87 -14.93 -2.39 3.06
N GLN A 88 -14.80 -3.64 3.52
CA GLN A 88 -15.25 -4.07 4.85
C GLN A 88 -14.24 -3.76 5.95
N GLU A 89 -12.95 -3.72 5.60
CA GLU A 89 -11.83 -3.49 6.51
C GLU A 89 -11.05 -2.24 6.08
N PRO A 90 -10.31 -1.58 7.01
CA PRO A 90 -9.43 -0.48 6.64
C PRO A 90 -8.43 -0.92 5.56
N GLU A 91 -8.54 -0.34 4.37
CA GLU A 91 -7.73 -0.69 3.22
C GLU A 91 -6.81 0.50 2.89
N MET A 92 -5.49 0.27 2.98
CA MET A 92 -4.49 1.33 2.81
C MET A 92 -3.86 1.31 1.42
N ILE A 93 -3.73 0.13 0.80
CA ILE A 93 -2.90 -0.07 -0.38
C ILE A 93 -3.62 0.46 -1.62
N LEU A 94 -4.80 -0.07 -1.88
CA LEU A 94 -5.65 0.37 -2.99
C LEU A 94 -6.08 1.81 -2.77
N THR A 95 -6.47 2.19 -1.55
CA THR A 95 -6.87 3.57 -1.26
C THR A 95 -5.76 4.58 -1.58
N LEU A 96 -4.49 4.26 -1.31
CA LEU A 96 -3.38 5.15 -1.71
C LEU A 96 -3.33 5.32 -3.23
N GLY A 97 -3.53 4.25 -4.00
CA GLY A 97 -3.58 4.32 -5.47
C GLY A 97 -4.62 5.33 -5.97
N VAL A 98 -5.79 5.37 -5.30
CA VAL A 98 -6.83 6.37 -5.60
C VAL A 98 -6.43 7.79 -5.15
N MET A 99 -5.79 7.94 -3.99
CA MET A 99 -5.29 9.26 -3.53
C MET A 99 -4.28 9.84 -4.53
N VAL A 100 -3.36 9.01 -5.04
CA VAL A 100 -2.39 9.42 -6.06
C VAL A 100 -3.09 9.82 -7.35
N ALA A 101 -4.08 9.03 -7.81
CA ALA A 101 -4.86 9.33 -9.00
C ALA A 101 -5.62 10.66 -8.90
N ASP A 102 -6.23 10.93 -7.74
CA ASP A 102 -6.96 12.17 -7.44
C ASP A 102 -6.01 13.37 -7.40
N THR A 103 -4.99 13.34 -6.54
CA THR A 103 -4.16 14.51 -6.27
C THR A 103 -3.19 14.84 -7.41
N MET A 104 -2.66 13.84 -8.13
CA MET A 104 -1.64 14.08 -9.17
C MET A 104 -2.20 14.08 -10.59
N PHE A 105 -3.34 13.44 -10.83
CA PHE A 105 -3.86 13.22 -12.19
C PHE A 105 -5.32 13.65 -12.39
N ASP A 106 -5.96 14.23 -11.37
CA ASP A 106 -7.37 14.67 -11.39
C ASP A 106 -8.31 13.53 -11.82
N ARG A 107 -8.00 12.30 -11.38
CA ARG A 107 -8.78 11.08 -11.62
C ARG A 107 -9.27 10.50 -10.30
N ARG A 108 -10.42 11.00 -9.84
CA ARG A 108 -11.04 10.56 -8.58
C ARG A 108 -12.05 9.43 -8.81
N ILE A 109 -12.03 8.44 -7.92
CA ILE A 109 -13.15 7.51 -7.70
C ILE A 109 -13.52 7.49 -6.20
N PRO A 110 -14.81 7.35 -5.83
CA PRO A 110 -15.19 7.28 -4.42
C PRO A 110 -14.65 6.02 -3.75
N VAL A 111 -14.20 6.16 -2.50
CA VAL A 111 -13.77 5.03 -1.66
C VAL A 111 -14.53 5.08 -0.33
N ILE A 112 -15.24 4.00 -0.03
CA ILE A 112 -16.03 3.85 1.19
C ILE A 112 -15.47 2.72 2.03
N PHE A 113 -15.39 2.94 3.33
CA PHE A 113 -15.13 1.89 4.32
C PHE A 113 -16.40 1.67 5.16
N LEU A 114 -17.01 0.49 5.08
CA LEU A 114 -18.18 0.15 5.88
C LEU A 114 -17.75 -0.47 7.21
N GLN A 115 -17.98 0.26 8.29
CA GLN A 115 -17.63 -0.21 9.64
C GLN A 115 -18.60 -1.31 10.09
N GLY A 116 -18.15 -2.55 9.97
CA GLY A 116 -18.84 -3.70 10.56
C GLY A 116 -19.41 -4.68 9.53
N LYS A 117 -19.20 -5.96 9.82
CA LYS A 117 -19.57 -7.08 8.96
C LYS A 117 -21.03 -7.07 8.51
N LYS A 118 -21.97 -6.69 9.39
CA LYS A 118 -23.41 -6.68 9.11
C LYS A 118 -23.80 -5.70 8.00
N ASP A 119 -23.17 -4.53 7.94
CA ASP A 119 -23.50 -3.52 6.93
C ASP A 119 -22.90 -3.88 5.57
N PHE A 120 -21.68 -4.42 5.57
CA PHE A 120 -21.06 -4.95 4.36
C PHE A 120 -21.83 -6.15 3.79
N GLU A 121 -22.34 -7.05 4.64
CA GLU A 121 -23.15 -8.21 4.22
C GLU A 121 -24.45 -7.81 3.49
N LYS A 122 -24.99 -6.60 3.73
CA LYS A 122 -26.18 -6.10 3.01
C LYS A 122 -25.92 -5.93 1.51
N LEU A 123 -24.67 -5.75 1.11
CA LEU A 123 -24.26 -5.60 -0.30
C LEU A 123 -24.33 -6.90 -1.08
N ARG A 124 -24.33 -8.06 -0.41
CA ARG A 124 -24.33 -9.39 -1.04
C ARG A 124 -25.48 -9.61 -2.03
N TRP A 125 -26.62 -8.98 -1.76
CA TRP A 125 -27.86 -9.14 -2.53
C TRP A 125 -28.22 -7.90 -3.34
N ALA A 126 -27.33 -6.91 -3.37
CA ALA A 126 -27.57 -5.66 -4.06
C ALA A 126 -27.19 -5.81 -5.54
N SER A 127 -28.07 -5.32 -6.42
CA SER A 127 -27.77 -5.26 -7.86
C SER A 127 -26.97 -4.01 -8.22
N GLU A 128 -27.26 -2.91 -7.51
CA GLU A 128 -26.74 -1.59 -7.77
C GLU A 128 -26.60 -0.82 -6.47
N VAL A 129 -25.80 0.24 -6.50
CA VAL A 129 -25.72 1.22 -5.42
C VAL A 129 -25.75 2.63 -5.97
N ASP A 130 -26.17 3.57 -5.13
CA ASP A 130 -26.03 5.00 -5.36
C ASP A 130 -25.19 5.61 -4.23
N ILE A 131 -24.06 6.18 -4.60
CA ILE A 131 -23.04 6.74 -3.71
C ILE A 131 -23.09 8.26 -3.79
N SER A 132 -23.05 8.88 -2.62
CA SER A 132 -22.84 10.32 -2.44
C SER A 132 -21.89 10.57 -1.28
N ASP A 133 -21.51 11.83 -1.04
CA ASP A 133 -20.63 12.20 0.08
C ASP A 133 -21.20 11.86 1.47
N LYS A 134 -22.53 11.74 1.59
CA LYS A 134 -23.23 11.60 2.88
C LYS A 134 -23.91 10.25 3.07
N GLN A 135 -24.10 9.48 2.00
CA GLN A 135 -24.83 8.22 2.07
C GLN A 135 -24.43 7.25 0.96
N LEU A 136 -24.52 5.97 1.29
CA LEU A 136 -24.55 4.85 0.36
C LEU A 136 -25.98 4.27 0.36
N LEU A 137 -26.65 4.30 -0.78
CA LEU A 137 -27.96 3.69 -0.96
C LEU A 137 -27.81 2.33 -1.67
N ILE A 138 -28.30 1.28 -1.03
CA ILE A 138 -28.24 -0.09 -1.53
C ILE A 138 -29.56 -0.44 -2.22
N LEU A 139 -29.49 -0.81 -3.50
CA LEU A 139 -30.65 -1.11 -4.35
C LEU A 139 -30.75 -2.61 -4.66
N PRO A 140 -31.98 -3.16 -4.87
CA PRO A 140 -33.27 -2.47 -4.96
C PRO A 140 -33.97 -2.23 -3.61
N ASN A 141 -33.44 -2.76 -2.51
CA ASN A 141 -34.08 -2.75 -1.19
C ASN A 141 -34.11 -1.36 -0.50
N GLN A 142 -33.58 -0.32 -1.15
CA GLN A 142 -33.52 1.07 -0.67
C GLN A 142 -32.95 1.22 0.75
N VAL A 143 -31.93 0.43 1.07
CA VAL A 143 -31.27 0.53 2.39
C VAL A 143 -30.24 1.64 2.33
N ALA A 144 -30.50 2.75 3.03
CA ALA A 144 -29.56 3.86 3.13
C ALA A 144 -28.61 3.68 4.33
N LEU A 145 -27.30 3.79 4.06
CA LEU A 145 -26.25 3.80 5.07
C LEU A 145 -25.61 5.20 5.11
N PRO A 146 -25.63 5.89 6.26
CA PRO A 146 -24.97 7.19 6.39
C PRO A 146 -23.45 7.05 6.32
N LEU A 147 -22.80 8.03 5.68
CA LEU A 147 -21.36 8.13 5.53
C LEU A 147 -20.84 9.37 6.27
N ASP A 148 -19.89 9.16 7.17
CA ASP A 148 -19.12 10.25 7.77
C ASP A 148 -17.90 10.58 6.88
N PRO A 149 -17.56 11.86 6.69
CA PRO A 149 -16.37 12.24 5.94
C PRO A 149 -15.10 11.92 6.73
N ARG A 150 -14.05 11.46 6.05
CA ARG A 150 -12.70 11.41 6.63
C ARG A 150 -12.24 12.82 7.04
N SER A 151 -11.60 12.93 8.20
CA SER A 151 -11.07 14.18 8.74
C SER A 151 -9.57 14.09 9.01
N THR A 152 -8.82 15.07 8.54
CA THR A 152 -7.39 15.26 8.85
C THR A 152 -7.16 16.15 10.07
N ARG A 153 -8.21 16.78 10.62
CA ARG A 153 -8.11 17.74 11.75
C ARG A 153 -7.52 17.13 13.03
N GLY A 154 -7.50 15.81 13.14
CA GLY A 154 -6.93 15.07 14.27
C GLY A 154 -5.42 14.84 14.19
N ILE A 155 -4.76 15.28 13.10
CA ILE A 155 -3.32 15.13 12.92
C ILE A 155 -2.62 16.40 13.41
N SER A 156 -1.75 16.25 14.40
CA SER A 156 -0.86 17.29 14.86
C SER A 156 0.35 17.39 13.93
N LEU A 157 0.49 18.54 13.28
CA LEU A 157 1.58 18.86 12.37
C LEU A 157 2.59 19.79 13.05
N SER A 158 3.87 19.56 12.79
CA SER A 158 4.91 20.48 13.22
C SER A 158 4.91 21.75 12.37
N THR A 159 5.58 22.81 12.83
CA THR A 159 5.79 24.02 12.02
C THR A 159 6.51 23.72 10.70
N SER A 160 7.34 22.68 10.64
CA SER A 160 8.00 22.28 9.40
C SER A 160 7.01 21.63 8.43
N ASP A 161 6.14 20.76 8.94
CA ASP A 161 5.09 20.08 8.15
C ASP A 161 4.14 21.09 7.50
N GLU A 162 3.67 22.07 8.29
CA GLU A 162 2.79 23.15 7.81
C GLU A 162 3.48 24.03 6.74
N LYS A 163 4.80 24.26 6.88
CA LYS A 163 5.57 24.97 5.86
C LYS A 163 5.63 24.20 4.55
N VAL A 164 5.77 22.87 4.59
CA VAL A 164 5.76 22.04 3.37
C VAL A 164 4.37 22.07 2.73
N LEU A 165 3.29 21.95 3.51
CA LEU A 165 1.91 22.07 3.00
C LEU A 165 1.60 23.43 2.38
N SER A 166 2.24 24.50 2.86
CA SER A 166 2.13 25.84 2.28
C SER A 166 3.10 26.11 1.13
N GLY A 167 3.87 25.09 0.68
CA GLY A 167 4.69 25.13 -0.54
C GLY A 167 6.21 25.16 -0.32
N ARG A 168 6.71 25.08 0.91
CA ARG A 168 8.16 24.95 1.16
C ARG A 168 8.67 23.62 0.59
N GLY A 169 9.73 23.68 -0.23
CA GLY A 169 10.27 22.51 -0.91
C GLY A 169 9.67 22.27 -2.30
N GLY A 170 8.74 23.14 -2.74
CA GLY A 170 8.13 23.07 -4.07
C GLY A 170 6.87 22.23 -4.13
N GLU A 171 6.26 22.20 -5.31
CA GLU A 171 4.93 21.60 -5.50
C GLU A 171 4.92 20.09 -5.30
N ALA A 172 5.99 19.39 -5.73
CA ALA A 172 6.13 17.95 -5.49
C ALA A 172 6.12 17.60 -3.99
N SER A 173 6.85 18.34 -3.15
CA SER A 173 6.85 18.12 -1.70
C SER A 173 5.51 18.51 -1.05
N ARG A 174 4.84 19.56 -1.56
CA ARG A 174 3.51 19.97 -1.10
C ARG A 174 2.48 18.86 -1.33
N ILE A 175 2.42 18.32 -2.55
CA ILE A 175 1.55 17.20 -2.93
C ILE A 175 1.87 15.96 -2.10
N ALA A 176 3.16 15.61 -1.96
CA ALA A 176 3.60 14.48 -1.15
C ALA A 176 3.13 14.61 0.31
N MET A 177 3.27 15.80 0.90
CA MET A 177 2.82 16.06 2.27
C MET A 177 1.29 15.99 2.41
N GLU A 178 0.54 16.51 1.43
CA GLU A 178 -0.92 16.42 1.40
C GLU A 178 -1.39 14.96 1.44
N ILE A 179 -0.79 14.11 0.61
CA ILE A 179 -1.06 12.67 0.58
C ILE A 179 -0.63 12.00 1.90
N ILE A 180 0.53 12.34 2.47
CA ILE A 180 0.98 11.79 3.76
C ILE A 180 0.00 12.13 4.89
N VAL A 181 -0.47 13.37 4.99
CA VAL A 181 -1.41 13.78 6.04
C VAL A 181 -2.76 13.09 5.88
N ALA A 182 -3.24 13.01 4.64
CA ALA A 182 -4.42 12.25 4.27
C ALA A 182 -4.28 10.77 4.68
N PHE A 183 -3.17 10.13 4.32
CA PHE A 183 -2.91 8.73 4.61
C PHE A 183 -2.70 8.47 6.12
N ALA A 184 -2.05 9.40 6.83
CA ALA A 184 -1.89 9.34 8.28
C ALA A 184 -3.25 9.35 9.00
N ALA A 185 -4.19 10.18 8.56
CA ALA A 185 -5.55 10.19 9.07
C ALA A 185 -6.28 8.87 8.80
N LEU A 186 -6.07 8.27 7.62
CA LEU A 186 -6.64 6.96 7.28
C LEU A 186 -6.09 5.85 8.17
N GLN A 187 -4.79 5.87 8.48
CA GLN A 187 -4.16 4.93 9.42
C GLN A 187 -4.54 5.16 10.89
N GLY A 188 -5.24 6.25 11.21
CA GLY A 188 -5.57 6.63 12.58
C GLY A 188 -4.37 7.19 13.37
N ALA A 189 -3.31 7.62 12.69
CA ALA A 189 -2.20 8.33 13.31
C ALA A 189 -2.67 9.63 13.98
N LYS A 190 -1.86 10.16 14.91
CA LYS A 190 -2.12 11.45 15.57
C LYS A 190 -1.08 12.51 15.24
N CYS A 191 0.06 12.11 14.69
CA CYS A 191 1.15 12.97 14.29
C CYS A 191 2.00 12.26 13.24
N LEU A 192 2.98 12.98 12.70
CA LEU A 192 4.02 12.45 11.82
C LEU A 192 5.34 12.29 12.60
N VAL A 193 6.21 11.42 12.10
CA VAL A 193 7.56 11.17 12.62
C VAL A 193 8.60 11.44 11.54
N ASP A 194 9.78 11.90 11.95
CA ASP A 194 10.94 12.03 11.06
C ASP A 194 11.45 10.63 10.68
N VAL A 195 11.85 10.47 9.42
CA VAL A 195 12.57 9.28 8.98
C VAL A 195 14.03 9.61 8.66
N SER A 196 14.95 8.72 9.03
CA SER A 196 16.39 8.92 8.78
C SER A 196 16.81 8.55 7.36
N GLN A 197 16.09 7.61 6.73
CA GLN A 197 16.33 7.17 5.35
C GLN A 197 15.11 6.44 4.77
N VAL A 198 15.14 6.28 3.45
CA VAL A 198 14.09 5.59 2.67
C VAL A 198 14.69 4.54 1.74
N HIS A 199 13.97 3.45 1.55
CA HIS A 199 14.21 2.49 0.47
C HIS A 199 12.95 2.40 -0.38
N ILE A 200 13.04 2.95 -1.60
CA ILE A 200 11.94 3.10 -2.53
C ILE A 200 11.59 1.74 -3.14
N ASP A 201 10.40 1.25 -2.85
CA ASP A 201 9.82 0.00 -3.35
C ASP A 201 9.09 0.19 -4.68
N ALA A 202 8.59 1.41 -4.94
CA ALA A 202 7.86 1.81 -6.16
C ALA A 202 8.69 1.78 -7.46
N CYS A 203 9.68 0.90 -7.58
CA CYS A 203 10.55 0.70 -8.72
C CYS A 203 10.01 -0.34 -9.73
N ALA A 204 9.01 -1.13 -9.34
CA ALA A 204 8.42 -2.16 -10.19
C ALA A 204 7.57 -1.57 -11.33
N TYR A 205 7.75 -2.12 -12.54
CA TYR A 205 6.91 -1.82 -13.69
C TYR A 205 5.58 -2.56 -13.59
N ASN A 206 4.50 -1.81 -13.35
CA ASN A 206 3.12 -2.30 -13.26
C ASN A 206 2.21 -1.72 -14.37
N GLY A 207 2.82 -1.12 -15.41
CA GLY A 207 2.15 -0.32 -16.43
C GLY A 207 2.78 1.05 -16.57
N LYS A 208 2.24 1.89 -17.47
CA LYS A 208 2.85 3.20 -17.80
C LYS A 208 2.78 4.19 -16.62
N SER A 209 1.79 4.04 -15.75
CA SER A 209 1.64 4.81 -14.51
C SER A 209 2.88 4.74 -13.61
N SER A 210 3.57 3.60 -13.56
CA SER A 210 4.82 3.44 -12.78
C SER A 210 5.91 4.43 -13.18
N LEU A 211 5.92 4.87 -14.45
CA LEU A 211 6.85 5.90 -14.93
C LEU A 211 6.25 7.31 -14.80
N HIS A 212 4.95 7.48 -15.05
CA HIS A 212 4.30 8.78 -15.00
C HIS A 212 4.39 9.45 -13.62
N VAL A 213 4.30 8.68 -12.53
CA VAL A 213 4.40 9.23 -11.17
C VAL A 213 5.76 9.90 -10.92
N PRO A 214 6.92 9.21 -11.02
CA PRO A 214 8.22 9.85 -10.80
C PRO A 214 8.54 10.94 -11.84
N GLU A 215 8.12 10.80 -13.10
CA GLU A 215 8.30 11.86 -14.11
C GLU A 215 7.48 13.12 -13.78
N HIS A 216 6.25 12.95 -13.30
CA HIS A 216 5.42 14.08 -12.87
C HIS A 216 6.05 14.80 -11.67
N LEU A 217 6.52 14.06 -10.66
CA LEU A 217 7.22 14.64 -9.51
C LEU A 217 8.49 15.39 -9.93
N LEU A 218 9.26 14.87 -10.89
CA LEU A 218 10.41 15.57 -11.47
C LEU A 218 10.01 16.86 -12.19
N SER A 219 8.91 16.84 -12.96
CA SER A 219 8.41 18.01 -13.67
C SER A 219 8.00 19.14 -12.73
N LEU A 220 7.62 18.80 -11.49
CA LEU A 220 7.31 19.72 -10.40
C LEU A 220 8.54 20.14 -9.57
N GLY A 221 9.75 19.75 -10.01
CA GLY A 221 11.01 20.08 -9.34
C GLY A 221 11.26 19.26 -8.06
N GLY A 222 10.66 18.09 -7.92
CA GLY A 222 10.83 17.22 -6.75
C GLY A 222 12.28 16.84 -6.50
N GLN A 223 12.67 16.81 -5.23
CA GLN A 223 13.98 16.36 -4.76
C GLN A 223 13.82 15.66 -3.41
N PHE A 224 14.44 14.50 -3.25
CA PHE A 224 14.45 13.77 -1.99
C PHE A 224 15.27 14.52 -0.95
N VAL A 225 14.72 14.60 0.27
CA VAL A 225 15.31 15.36 1.39
C VAL A 225 15.96 14.46 2.43
N VAL A 226 15.82 13.14 2.28
CA VAL A 226 16.46 12.11 3.11
C VAL A 226 17.22 11.11 2.24
N PRO A 227 18.32 10.51 2.76
CA PRO A 227 19.04 9.46 2.05
C PRO A 227 18.10 8.37 1.56
N SER A 228 18.12 8.13 0.25
CA SER A 228 17.17 7.24 -0.41
C SER A 228 17.91 6.26 -1.31
N THR A 229 17.45 5.01 -1.33
CA THR A 229 17.95 3.91 -2.18
C THR A 229 16.78 3.30 -2.95
N CYS A 230 17.05 2.52 -3.98
CA CYS A 230 16.02 1.91 -4.82
C CYS A 230 16.00 0.39 -4.70
N ASN A 231 14.80 -0.18 -4.68
CA ASN A 231 14.56 -1.61 -4.82
C ASN A 231 14.95 -2.09 -6.22
N SER A 232 15.05 -3.41 -6.42
CA SER A 232 15.32 -4.01 -7.71
C SER A 232 14.30 -3.57 -8.76
N LEU A 233 14.77 -3.38 -9.99
CA LEU A 233 13.93 -3.19 -11.16
C LEU A 233 13.42 -4.55 -11.65
N ASN A 234 12.29 -4.56 -12.36
CA ASN A 234 11.72 -5.77 -12.96
C ASN A 234 12.53 -6.34 -14.14
N VAL A 235 13.69 -5.74 -14.46
CA VAL A 235 14.47 -6.04 -15.65
C VAL A 235 15.96 -6.05 -15.37
N ASP A 236 16.66 -7.05 -15.92
CA ASP A 236 18.12 -7.08 -15.95
C ASP A 236 18.61 -6.14 -17.07
N ARG A 237 19.16 -4.97 -16.70
CA ARG A 237 19.62 -3.95 -17.65
C ARG A 237 20.70 -4.45 -18.62
N LEU A 238 21.46 -5.48 -18.24
CA LEU A 238 22.58 -6.00 -19.02
C LEU A 238 22.17 -7.21 -19.88
N ARG A 239 21.37 -8.11 -19.32
CA ARG A 239 21.10 -9.44 -19.91
C ARG A 239 19.67 -9.62 -20.42
N TRP A 240 18.84 -8.57 -20.43
CA TRP A 240 17.43 -8.67 -20.84
C TRP A 240 17.21 -9.36 -22.20
N LYS A 241 18.11 -9.18 -23.18
CA LYS A 241 18.01 -9.85 -24.49
C LYS A 241 18.18 -11.37 -24.37
N GLU A 242 19.14 -11.82 -23.56
CA GLU A 242 19.38 -13.24 -23.29
C GLU A 242 18.20 -13.86 -22.53
N LEU A 243 17.60 -13.09 -21.63
CA LEU A 243 16.44 -13.51 -20.83
C LEU A 243 15.11 -13.45 -21.60
N GLY A 244 15.11 -12.98 -22.85
CA GLY A 244 13.91 -12.85 -23.67
C GLY A 244 12.88 -11.86 -23.11
N THR A 245 13.33 -10.87 -22.33
CA THR A 245 12.44 -9.88 -21.72
C THR A 245 11.89 -8.92 -22.78
N ASP A 246 10.62 -8.57 -22.67
CA ASP A 246 9.97 -7.61 -23.55
C ASP A 246 10.68 -6.24 -23.53
N SER A 247 10.95 -5.71 -24.72
CA SER A 247 11.73 -4.48 -24.88
C SER A 247 11.03 -3.23 -24.32
N GLU A 248 9.69 -3.16 -24.36
CA GLU A 248 8.96 -2.03 -23.79
C GLU A 248 9.11 -2.03 -22.26
N ALA A 249 8.92 -3.18 -21.62
CA ALA A 249 9.12 -3.34 -20.18
C ALA A 249 10.55 -2.96 -19.74
N VAL A 250 11.57 -3.32 -20.52
CA VAL A 250 12.98 -2.95 -20.24
C VAL A 250 13.19 -1.45 -20.32
N ILE A 251 12.73 -0.82 -21.41
CA ILE A 251 12.92 0.62 -21.63
C ILE A 251 12.19 1.42 -20.55
N ILE A 252 10.97 1.03 -20.18
CA ILE A 252 10.20 1.72 -19.15
C ILE A 252 10.82 1.48 -17.77
N GLY A 253 11.18 0.24 -17.43
CA GLY A 253 11.83 -0.09 -16.17
C GLY A 253 13.13 0.70 -15.94
N ASP A 254 13.96 0.82 -16.98
CA ASP A 254 15.17 1.65 -16.95
C ASP A 254 14.86 3.11 -16.66
N LYS A 255 13.87 3.69 -17.35
CA LYS A 255 13.44 5.08 -17.14
C LYS A 255 12.89 5.33 -15.74
N ILE A 256 12.19 4.37 -15.14
CA ILE A 256 11.71 4.48 -13.75
C ILE A 256 12.91 4.62 -12.81
N GLY A 257 13.92 3.77 -12.95
CA GLY A 257 15.16 3.85 -12.18
C GLY A 257 15.85 5.20 -12.36
N GLU A 258 16.06 5.64 -13.60
CA GLU A 258 16.67 6.93 -13.91
C GLU A 258 15.87 8.13 -13.35
N ALA A 259 14.54 8.05 -13.33
CA ALA A 259 13.70 9.09 -12.74
C ALA A 259 13.93 9.20 -11.22
N TYR A 260 14.01 8.08 -10.50
CA TYR A 260 14.32 8.09 -9.07
C TYR A 260 15.74 8.55 -8.77
N LEU A 261 16.73 8.22 -9.61
CA LEU A 261 18.09 8.76 -9.49
C LEU A 261 18.10 10.29 -9.64
N LYS A 262 17.33 10.84 -10.60
CA LYS A 262 17.18 12.29 -10.78
C LYS A 262 16.44 12.97 -9.63
N LEU A 263 15.53 12.26 -8.94
CA LEU A 263 14.90 12.74 -7.71
C LEU A 263 15.87 12.74 -6.52
N GLY A 264 17.02 12.06 -6.61
CA GLY A 264 18.06 12.06 -5.58
C GLY A 264 18.31 10.71 -4.91
N ALA A 265 17.73 9.61 -5.42
CA ALA A 265 18.08 8.28 -4.94
C ALA A 265 19.52 7.90 -5.31
N LYS A 266 20.15 7.09 -4.46
CA LYS A 266 21.40 6.41 -4.76
C LYS A 266 21.13 5.10 -5.49
N LEU A 267 22.02 4.78 -6.43
CA LEU A 267 22.01 3.52 -7.16
C LEU A 267 22.25 2.34 -6.21
N SER A 268 21.27 1.43 -6.10
CA SER A 268 21.38 0.19 -5.34
C SER A 268 20.69 -0.98 -6.02
N PHE A 269 19.45 -0.77 -6.50
CA PHE A 269 18.61 -1.75 -7.21
C PHE A 269 18.62 -3.15 -6.59
N THR A 270 18.26 -3.24 -5.31
CA THR A 270 18.21 -4.51 -4.56
C THR A 270 17.00 -4.58 -3.66
N CYS A 271 16.33 -5.74 -3.63
CA CYS A 271 15.28 -6.05 -2.66
C CYS A 271 15.83 -6.47 -1.30
N ALA A 272 17.15 -6.52 -1.13
CA ALA A 272 17.82 -6.84 0.13
C ALA A 272 18.64 -5.64 0.65
N PRO A 273 18.03 -4.47 0.90
CA PRO A 273 18.75 -3.25 1.31
C PRO A 273 19.46 -3.39 2.66
N TYR A 274 19.08 -4.36 3.49
CA TYR A 274 19.77 -4.70 4.73
C TYR A 274 21.17 -5.30 4.53
N LEU A 275 21.54 -5.67 3.29
CA LEU A 275 22.91 -6.05 2.92
C LEU A 275 23.79 -4.85 2.55
N LEU A 276 23.21 -3.66 2.40
CA LEU A 276 23.95 -2.44 2.11
C LEU A 276 24.62 -1.90 3.37
N ASP A 277 25.73 -1.18 3.20
CA ASP A 277 26.44 -0.49 4.29
C ASP A 277 25.57 0.57 4.99
N SER A 278 24.54 1.08 4.29
CA SER A 278 23.60 2.07 4.79
C SER A 278 22.46 1.49 5.64
N LYS A 279 22.47 0.19 5.97
CA LYS A 279 21.42 -0.43 6.78
C LYS A 279 21.19 0.34 8.11
N PRO A 280 19.93 0.51 8.54
CA PRO A 280 19.62 1.30 9.74
C PRO A 280 20.09 0.61 11.01
N LYS A 281 20.28 1.40 12.06
CA LYS A 281 20.56 0.93 13.42
C LYS A 281 19.30 0.78 14.24
N ALA A 282 19.39 0.01 15.33
CA ALA A 282 18.29 -0.18 16.26
C ALA A 282 17.72 1.16 16.77
N GLY A 283 16.40 1.27 16.76
CA GLY A 283 15.65 2.48 17.17
C GLY A 283 15.48 3.55 16.10
N GLU A 284 16.15 3.45 14.94
CA GLU A 284 15.94 4.40 13.84
C GLU A 284 14.54 4.25 13.22
N GLN A 285 13.92 5.38 12.87
CA GLN A 285 12.67 5.45 12.11
C GLN A 285 13.01 5.56 10.62
N VAL A 286 12.55 4.62 9.79
CA VAL A 286 12.86 4.60 8.34
C VAL A 286 11.60 4.40 7.50
N GLY A 287 11.65 4.80 6.22
CA GLY A 287 10.62 4.50 5.23
C GLY A 287 11.06 3.38 4.28
N TRP A 288 10.98 2.12 4.69
CA TRP A 288 11.32 0.98 3.85
C TRP A 288 10.04 0.17 3.60
N SER A 289 9.61 0.04 2.34
CA SER A 289 8.30 -0.57 2.02
C SER A 289 8.36 -1.98 1.47
N GLU A 290 9.53 -2.40 0.96
CA GLU A 290 9.75 -3.76 0.44
C GLU A 290 9.39 -4.80 1.51
N SER A 291 8.55 -5.76 1.13
CA SER A 291 7.89 -6.67 2.07
C SER A 291 8.87 -7.50 2.90
N ASN A 292 9.96 -8.01 2.30
CA ASN A 292 10.98 -8.74 3.06
C ASN A 292 11.75 -7.79 4.01
N ALA A 293 11.95 -6.54 3.59
CA ALA A 293 12.85 -5.60 4.23
C ALA A 293 12.16 -4.99 5.44
N VAL A 294 10.86 -4.73 5.36
CA VAL A 294 10.01 -4.32 6.49
C VAL A 294 10.15 -5.31 7.64
N VAL A 295 10.03 -6.62 7.37
CA VAL A 295 10.14 -7.66 8.41
C VAL A 295 11.55 -7.68 8.99
N PHE A 296 12.59 -7.65 8.15
CA PHE A 296 13.98 -7.69 8.59
C PHE A 296 14.36 -6.47 9.44
N VAL A 297 13.96 -5.26 9.01
CA VAL A 297 14.19 -3.99 9.72
C VAL A 297 13.60 -4.02 11.12
N ASN A 298 12.34 -4.46 11.24
CA ASN A 298 11.64 -4.48 12.52
C ASN A 298 12.14 -5.57 13.47
N SER A 299 12.37 -6.78 12.94
CA SER A 299 12.65 -7.97 13.75
C SER A 299 14.14 -8.23 13.99
N VAL A 300 15.01 -7.93 13.01
CA VAL A 300 16.44 -8.25 13.10
C VAL A 300 17.27 -7.01 13.43
N LEU A 301 17.04 -5.89 12.75
CA LEU A 301 17.80 -4.66 12.98
C LEU A 301 17.30 -3.86 14.19
N GLY A 302 16.06 -4.10 14.63
CA GLY A 302 15.41 -3.34 15.70
C GLY A 302 15.11 -1.88 15.31
N ALA A 303 15.18 -1.56 14.02
CA ALA A 303 14.71 -0.29 13.47
C ALA A 303 13.19 -0.35 13.24
N HIS A 304 12.59 0.79 12.89
CA HIS A 304 11.16 0.98 12.91
C HIS A 304 10.66 1.42 11.53
N THR A 305 9.81 0.61 10.91
CA THR A 305 9.15 0.95 9.66
C THR A 305 7.82 0.24 9.53
N GLN A 306 6.88 0.84 8.79
CA GLN A 306 5.59 0.23 8.49
C GLN A 306 5.59 -0.34 7.07
N LYS A 307 4.81 -1.40 6.84
CA LYS A 307 4.50 -1.83 5.47
C LYS A 307 3.67 -0.73 4.79
N TYR A 308 4.31 0.06 3.93
CA TYR A 308 3.65 1.10 3.15
C TYR A 308 3.28 0.61 1.77
N PRO A 309 2.20 1.13 1.16
CA PRO A 309 1.94 0.89 -0.25
C PRO A 309 2.94 1.65 -1.12
N ASP A 310 3.17 1.16 -2.34
CA ASP A 310 4.05 1.81 -3.32
C ASP A 310 3.61 3.27 -3.54
N TYR A 311 4.60 4.14 -3.73
CA TYR A 311 4.53 5.61 -3.85
C TYR A 311 4.50 6.36 -2.53
N LEU A 312 4.00 5.77 -1.43
CA LEU A 312 4.05 6.48 -0.15
C LEU A 312 5.49 6.64 0.34
N ASP A 313 6.35 5.65 0.10
CA ASP A 313 7.80 5.76 0.29
C ASP A 313 8.44 6.91 -0.50
N VAL A 314 8.04 7.11 -1.75
CA VAL A 314 8.47 8.25 -2.57
C VAL A 314 8.07 9.57 -1.92
N PHE A 315 6.84 9.66 -1.41
CA PHE A 315 6.37 10.86 -0.70
C PHE A 315 7.09 11.06 0.64
N ILE A 316 7.39 9.97 1.35
CA ILE A 316 8.21 10.00 2.57
C ILE A 316 9.61 10.50 2.22
N ALA A 317 10.21 10.10 1.10
CA ALA A 317 11.52 10.59 0.67
C ALA A 317 11.52 12.08 0.29
N LEU A 318 10.44 12.59 -0.31
CA LEU A 318 10.26 14.01 -0.67
C LEU A 318 10.02 14.93 0.53
N THR A 319 9.61 14.38 1.67
CA THR A 319 9.22 15.16 2.85
C THR A 319 10.07 14.89 4.08
N GLY A 320 10.69 13.71 4.17
CA GLY A 320 11.34 13.18 5.36
C GLY A 320 10.37 12.76 6.47
N ARG A 321 9.07 12.63 6.15
CA ARG A 321 8.00 12.49 7.15
C ARG A 321 7.12 11.28 6.86
N ALA A 322 6.77 10.56 7.91
CA ALA A 322 5.94 9.36 7.86
C ALA A 322 4.82 9.42 8.91
N PRO A 323 3.68 8.72 8.70
CA PRO A 323 2.67 8.57 9.76
C PRO A 323 3.25 7.89 11.00
N TYR A 324 3.07 8.48 12.18
CA TYR A 324 3.42 7.82 13.44
C TYR A 324 2.31 6.84 13.87
N ALA A 325 2.30 5.68 13.22
CA ALA A 325 1.33 4.61 13.44
C ALA A 325 1.98 3.23 13.24
N GLY A 326 1.26 2.17 13.62
CA GLY A 326 1.72 0.79 13.46
C GLY A 326 3.10 0.56 14.08
N CYS A 327 4.00 -0.03 13.30
CA CYS A 327 5.35 -0.42 13.72
C CYS A 327 6.28 0.77 14.04
N HIS A 328 5.88 2.01 13.75
CA HIS A 328 6.60 3.20 14.23
C HIS A 328 6.40 3.44 15.74
N THR A 329 5.35 2.87 16.33
CA THR A 329 4.95 3.10 17.73
C THR A 329 5.27 1.88 18.61
N PRO A 330 5.58 2.08 19.91
CA PRO A 330 5.74 0.95 20.84
C PRO A 330 4.49 0.06 20.95
N GLU A 331 3.30 0.64 20.91
CA GLU A 331 2.04 -0.10 21.03
C GLU A 331 1.75 -0.95 19.77
N GLY A 332 1.94 -0.37 18.58
CA GLY A 332 1.70 -1.07 17.32
C GLY A 332 2.66 -2.24 17.07
N ARG A 333 3.83 -2.25 17.72
CA ARG A 333 4.81 -3.35 17.68
C ARG A 333 4.47 -4.52 18.62
N LYS A 334 3.51 -4.37 19.54
CA LYS A 334 3.18 -5.43 20.49
C LYS A 334 2.63 -6.66 19.75
N PRO A 335 3.17 -7.85 20.01
CA PRO A 335 2.66 -9.06 19.40
C PRO A 335 1.20 -9.29 19.81
N LYS A 336 0.40 -9.80 18.87
CA LYS A 336 -1.02 -10.12 19.09
C LYS A 336 -1.27 -11.62 19.23
N ILE A 337 -0.26 -12.44 18.99
CA ILE A 337 -0.30 -13.89 19.08
C ILE A 337 1.10 -14.42 19.39
N ILE A 338 1.18 -15.47 20.20
CA ILE A 338 2.41 -16.22 20.45
C ILE A 338 2.33 -17.50 19.63
N ILE A 339 3.38 -17.79 18.86
CA ILE A 339 3.53 -19.03 18.12
C ILE A 339 4.69 -19.81 18.75
N GLU A 340 4.36 -20.93 19.38
CA GLU A 340 5.35 -21.85 19.93
C GLU A 340 5.71 -22.90 18.89
N VAL A 341 6.99 -22.92 18.51
CA VAL A 341 7.53 -23.89 17.56
C VAL A 341 8.20 -25.01 18.34
N PRO A 342 7.73 -26.27 18.24
CA PRO A 342 8.34 -27.38 18.94
C PRO A 342 9.76 -27.65 18.41
N GLN A 343 10.55 -28.44 19.16
CA GLN A 343 11.82 -28.94 18.64
C GLN A 343 11.55 -29.88 17.45
N LEU A 344 12.12 -29.55 16.29
CA LEU A 344 11.98 -30.31 15.05
C LEU A 344 13.32 -30.99 14.71
N PRO A 345 13.48 -32.30 14.98
CA PRO A 345 14.69 -33.04 14.63
C PRO A 345 14.79 -33.25 13.11
N GLY A 346 16.00 -33.38 12.59
CA GLY A 346 16.23 -33.69 11.16
C GLY A 346 15.88 -32.56 10.18
N ARG A 347 15.85 -31.32 10.66
CA ARG A 347 15.54 -30.12 9.85
C ARG A 347 16.70 -29.70 8.95
N ASP A 348 16.36 -29.18 7.78
CA ASP A 348 17.27 -28.45 6.88
C ASP A 348 16.81 -26.99 6.68
N GLN A 349 17.36 -26.29 5.69
CA GLN A 349 17.02 -24.90 5.41
C GLN A 349 15.58 -24.70 4.88
N SER A 350 14.91 -25.75 4.38
CA SER A 350 13.53 -25.65 3.90
C SER A 350 12.53 -25.41 5.03
N LEU A 351 12.93 -25.64 6.29
CA LEU A 351 12.08 -25.39 7.46
C LEU A 351 11.61 -23.93 7.53
N PHE A 352 12.51 -22.97 7.33
CA PHE A 352 12.20 -21.54 7.52
C PHE A 352 11.13 -21.00 6.55
N PRO A 353 11.22 -21.24 5.22
CA PRO A 353 10.15 -20.80 4.32
C PRO A 353 8.82 -21.53 4.58
N LEU A 354 8.85 -22.83 4.91
CA LEU A 354 7.63 -23.58 5.25
C LEU A 354 6.98 -23.06 6.54
N LEU A 355 7.79 -22.78 7.56
CA LEU A 355 7.32 -22.21 8.82
C LEU A 355 6.76 -20.80 8.60
N GLY A 356 7.43 -19.96 7.80
CA GLY A 356 6.93 -18.65 7.42
C GLY A 356 5.58 -18.71 6.72
N TYR A 357 5.40 -19.63 5.78
CA TYR A 357 4.13 -19.86 5.09
C TYR A 357 3.02 -20.29 6.08
N TYR A 358 3.29 -21.30 6.91
CA TYR A 358 2.30 -21.84 7.85
C TYR A 358 1.92 -20.84 8.95
N ILE A 359 2.91 -20.11 9.48
CA ILE A 359 2.64 -19.02 10.43
C ILE A 359 1.82 -17.92 9.76
N GLY A 360 2.13 -17.56 8.53
CA GLY A 360 1.37 -16.56 7.77
C GLY A 360 -0.12 -16.92 7.65
N ASP A 361 -0.43 -18.19 7.37
CA ASP A 361 -1.81 -18.70 7.26
C ASP A 361 -2.58 -18.60 8.60
N ILE A 362 -1.93 -18.90 9.72
CA ILE A 362 -2.53 -18.81 11.06
C ILE A 362 -2.71 -17.35 11.51
N VAL A 363 -1.68 -16.53 11.29
CA VAL A 363 -1.55 -15.21 11.91
C VAL A 363 -2.25 -14.13 11.10
N GLY A 364 -2.33 -14.30 9.77
CA GLY A 364 -2.86 -13.29 8.86
C GLY A 364 -2.09 -11.97 8.99
N GLY A 365 -2.82 -10.86 9.14
CA GLY A 365 -2.22 -9.51 9.28
C GLY A 365 -1.72 -9.14 10.68
N LYS A 366 -1.71 -10.07 11.64
CA LYS A 366 -1.26 -9.80 13.03
C LYS A 366 0.26 -9.91 13.15
N ILE A 367 0.85 -9.29 14.17
CA ILE A 367 2.28 -9.46 14.50
C ILE A 367 2.42 -10.66 15.45
N PRO A 368 3.14 -11.74 15.06
CA PRO A 368 3.40 -12.87 15.95
C PRO A 368 4.66 -12.66 16.79
N PHE A 369 4.68 -13.29 17.96
CA PHE A 369 5.91 -13.54 18.74
C PHE A 369 6.25 -15.02 18.64
N ILE A 370 7.36 -15.35 17.98
CA ILE A 370 7.77 -16.73 17.71
C ILE A 370 8.73 -17.17 18.81
N VAL A 371 8.43 -18.29 19.47
CA VAL A 371 9.26 -18.90 20.53
C VAL A 371 9.59 -20.36 20.19
N GLY A 372 10.62 -20.92 20.83
CA GLY A 372 11.11 -22.28 20.59
C GLY A 372 12.16 -22.39 19.48
N MET A 373 12.51 -21.25 18.86
CA MET A 373 13.48 -21.14 17.77
C MET A 373 14.76 -20.39 18.17
N GLU A 374 14.95 -20.08 19.45
CA GLU A 374 16.04 -19.23 19.97
C GLU A 374 17.43 -19.84 19.74
N LYS A 375 17.49 -21.18 19.62
CA LYS A 375 18.72 -21.94 19.34
C LYS A 375 18.90 -22.28 17.86
N THR A 376 18.05 -21.74 16.98
CA THR A 376 18.20 -21.97 15.54
C THR A 376 19.22 -21.01 14.96
N ASN A 377 20.12 -21.53 14.13
CA ASN A 377 21.03 -20.71 13.34
C ASN A 377 20.42 -20.61 11.94
N THR A 378 19.91 -19.43 11.59
CA THR A 378 19.25 -19.16 10.30
C THR A 378 20.26 -18.88 9.18
N THR A 379 21.47 -18.48 9.55
CA THR A 379 22.60 -18.30 8.65
C THR A 379 23.41 -19.59 8.67
N GLY A 380 23.49 -20.31 7.55
CA GLY A 380 24.49 -21.37 7.35
C GLY A 380 25.94 -20.86 7.31
N LEU A 381 26.24 -19.75 7.98
CA LEU A 381 27.58 -19.28 8.27
C LEU A 381 27.98 -19.92 9.60
N GLY A 382 28.65 -21.07 9.47
CA GLY A 382 29.35 -21.71 10.58
C GLY A 382 30.57 -20.92 11.04
#